data_AF-A0A416G985-F1
#
_entry.id   AF-A0A416G985-F1
#
_cell.length_a   1.000
_cell.length_b   1.000
_cell.length_c   1.000
_cell.angle_alpha   90.00
_cell.angle_beta   90.00
_cell.angle_gamma   90.00
#
_symmetry.space_group_name_H-M   'P 1'
#
loop_
_entity.id
_entity.type
_entity.pdbx_description
1 polymer ?
#
loop_
_entity_poly.entity_id
_entity_poly.type
_entity_poly.pdbx_seq_one_letter_code
_entity_poly.pdbx_strand_id
1 'polypeptide(L)' 'MFGIGTQEILFILLIVLLFFGGKKIPELMKGLGKGVRSFKDGMNNIEKDANGSEEVSANTEKRNSNG' A
#
# COMPACT_ATOMS: atom_id res chain seq x y z
N MET A 1 -24.06 11.61 -26.15
CA MET A 1 -23.96 10.64 -25.04
C MET A 1 -23.43 11.40 -23.85
N PHE A 2 -24.30 11.70 -22.87
CA PHE A 2 -23.92 12.37 -21.61
C PHE A 2 -23.05 11.40 -20.81
N GLY A 3 -21.73 11.49 -20.97
CA GLY A 3 -20.80 10.86 -20.04
C GLY A 3 -20.94 11.53 -18.69
N ILE A 4 -20.83 10.78 -17.61
CA ILE A 4 -20.74 11.34 -16.26
C ILE A 4 -19.56 12.31 -16.27
N GLY A 5 -19.86 13.61 -16.28
CA GLY A 5 -18.87 14.67 -16.32
C GLY A 5 -18.30 14.89 -14.93
N THR A 6 -17.22 15.66 -14.88
CA THR A 6 -16.61 16.10 -13.63
C THR A 6 -17.63 16.78 -12.71
N GLN A 7 -18.62 17.48 -13.29
CA GLN A 7 -19.66 18.20 -12.55
C GLN A 7 -20.62 17.24 -11.83
N GLU A 8 -21.10 16.18 -12.48
CA GLU A 8 -21.94 15.16 -11.84
C GLU A 8 -21.20 14.44 -10.72
N ILE A 9 -19.92 14.10 -10.93
CA ILE A 9 -19.08 13.47 -9.90
C ILE A 9 -18.93 14.39 -8.69
N LEU A 10 -18.70 15.69 -8.92
CA LEU A 10 -18.56 16.66 -7.84
C LEU A 10 -19.86 16.78 -7.02
N PHE A 11 -21.01 16.74 -7.70
CA PHE A 11 -22.32 16.81 -7.06
C PHE A 11 -22.61 15.56 -6.20
N ILE A 12 -22.29 14.37 -6.72
CA ILE A 12 -22.40 13.10 -5.97
C ILE A 12 -21.47 13.15 -4.75
N LEU A 13 -20.23 13.61 -4.93
CA LEU A 13 -19.25 13.72 -3.84
C LEU A 13 -19.76 14.66 -2.74
N LEU A 14 -20.38 15.79 -3.13
CA LEU A 14 -20.98 16.74 -2.19
C LEU A 14 -22.12 16.11 -1.38
N ILE A 15 -23.01 15.35 -2.03
CA ILE A 15 -24.10 14.64 -1.36
C ILE A 15 -23.53 13.62 -0.37
N VAL A 16 -22.59 12.78 -0.81
CA VAL A 16 -21.92 11.78 0.05
C VAL A 16 -21.24 12.48 1.24
N LEU A 17 -20.60 13.63 1.01
CA LEU A 17 -19.96 14.42 2.07
C LEU A 17 -20.98 14.96 3.08
N LEU A 18 -22.20 15.31 2.64
CA LEU A 18 -23.26 15.79 3.52
C LEU A 18 -23.82 14.66 4.39
N PHE A 19 -24.00 13.45 3.83
CA PHE A 19 -24.51 12.30 4.57
C PHE A 19 -23.48 11.67 5.52
N PHE A 20 -22.25 11.48 5.05
CA PHE A 20 -21.20 10.84 5.84
C PHE A 20 -20.34 11.85 6.62
N GLY A 21 -20.37 13.13 6.27
CA GLY A 21 -19.52 14.16 6.83
C GLY A 21 -18.08 14.10 6.30
N GLY A 22 -17.40 15.25 6.25
CA GLY A 22 -16.02 15.34 5.78
C GLY A 22 -14.97 14.63 6.61
N LYS A 23 -15.32 14.15 7.81
CA LYS A 23 -14.39 13.44 8.69
C LYS A 23 -14.36 11.92 8.47
N LYS A 24 -15.47 11.30 8.04
CA LYS A 24 -15.57 9.84 7.88
C LYS A 24 -14.81 9.33 6.66
N ILE A 25 -14.82 10.07 5.55
CA ILE A 25 -14.10 9.67 4.32
C ILE A 25 -12.58 9.55 4.57
N PRO A 26 -11.88 10.56 5.15
CA PRO A 26 -10.45 10.45 5.48
C PRO A 26 -10.13 9.35 6.50
N GLU A 27 -11.02 9.11 7.46
CA GLU A 27 -10.85 8.09 8.50
C GLU A 27 -10.91 6.68 7.90
N LEU A 28 -11.88 6.42 7.02
CA LEU A 28 -12.01 5.17 6.27
C LEU A 28 -10.83 4.97 5.30
N MET A 29 -10.41 6.02 4.58
CA MET A 29 -9.24 5.97 3.70
C MET A 29 -7.95 5.66 4.46
N LYS A 30 -7.76 6.23 5.65
CA LYS A 30 -6.61 5.90 6.51
C LYS A 30 -6.62 4.44 6.95
N GLY A 31 -7.80 3.91 7.31
CA GLY A 31 -7.97 2.50 7.66
C GLY A 31 -7.65 1.56 6.49
N LEU A 32 -8.27 1.80 5.33
CA LEU A 32 -8.02 1.06 4.09
C LEU A 32 -6.56 1.14 3.66
N GLY A 33 -5.96 2.33 3.67
CA GLY A 33 -4.56 2.53 3.27
C GLY A 33 -3.57 1.76 4.15
N LYS A 34 -3.81 1.71 5.46
CA LYS A 34 -3.04 0.86 6.38
C LYS A 34 -3.22 -0.61 6.07
N GLY A 35 -4.46 -1.08 5.86
CA GLY A 35 -4.76 -2.46 5.52
C GLY A 35 -4.10 -2.92 4.22
N VAL A 36 -4.22 -2.13 3.15
CA VAL A 36 -3.59 -2.41 1.86
C VAL A 36 -2.06 -2.42 1.98
N ARG A 37 -1.48 -1.50 2.75
CA ARG A 37 -0.03 -1.47 2.98
C ARG A 37 0.45 -2.72 3.72
N SER A 38 -0.19 -3.07 4.84
CA SER A 38 0.14 -4.28 5.60
C SER A 38 -0.06 -5.55 4.77
N PHE A 39 -1.09 -5.60 3.93
CA PHE A 39 -1.31 -6.71 3.00
C PHE A 39 -0.19 -6.83 1.97
N LYS A 40 0.22 -5.70 1.36
CA LYS A 40 1.32 -5.69 0.39
C LYS A 40 2.66 -6.05 1.04
N ASP A 41 2.94 -5.53 2.23
CA ASP A 41 4.15 -5.85 2.98
C ASP A 41 4.18 -7.35 3.32
N GLY A 42 3.06 -7.94 3.77
CA GLY A 42 2.96 -9.38 4.01
C GLY A 42 3.21 -10.21 2.75
N MET A 43 2.59 -9.84 1.62
CA MET A 43 2.78 -10.53 0.34
C MET A 43 4.26 -10.49 -0.12
N ASN A 44 4.91 -9.33 -0.02
CA ASN A 44 6.31 -9.17 -0.42
C ASN A 44 7.27 -10.00 0.46
N ASN A 45 6.96 -10.18 1.75
CA ASN A 45 7.76 -11.04 2.61
C ASN A 45 7.57 -12.51 2.24
N ILE A 46 6.33 -12.97 1.97
CA ILE A 46 6.06 -14.34 1.51
C ILE A 46 6.76 -14.61 0.17
N GLU A 47 6.75 -13.66 -0.75
CA GLU A 47 7.39 -13.80 -2.06
C GLU A 47 8.93 -13.82 -1.95
N LYS A 48 9.49 -13.07 -1.00
CA LYS A 48 10.92 -13.14 -0.63
C LYS A 48 11.30 -14.45 0.04
N ASP A 49 10.45 -14.97 0.93
CA ASP A 49 10.69 -16.24 1.62
C ASP A 49 10.54 -17.43 0.66
N ALA A 50 9.64 -17.33 -0.33
CA ALA A 50 9.45 -18.34 -1.37
C ALA A 50 10.55 -18.34 -2.45
N ASN A 51 11.26 -17.22 -2.65
CA ASN A 51 12.40 -17.11 -3.57
C ASN A 51 13.76 -17.00 -2.83
N GLY A 52 13.76 -17.17 -1.50
CA GLY A 52 14.88 -16.83 -0.61
C GLY A 52 15.83 -17.96 -0.25
N SER A 53 15.94 -19.01 -1.07
CA SER A 53 17.01 -20.02 -0.92
C SER A 53 18.31 -19.67 -1.64
N GLU A 54 18.46 -18.46 -2.20
CA GLU A 54 19.70 -18.02 -2.85
C GLU A 54 20.01 -16.53 -2.58
N GLU A 55 20.31 -16.15 -1.33
CA GLU A 55 21.24 -15.03 -1.05
C GLU A 55 21.62 -14.96 0.45
N VAL A 56 22.30 -16.01 0.94
CA VAL A 56 23.17 -15.91 2.12
C VAL A 56 24.57 -16.31 1.67
N SER A 57 25.24 -15.47 0.88
CA SER A 57 26.67 -15.58 0.58
C SER A 57 27.21 -14.30 -0.05
N ALA A 58 27.38 -13.23 0.74
CA ALA A 58 28.20 -12.09 0.33
C ALA A 58 28.71 -11.19 1.48
N ASN A 59 28.89 -11.68 2.72
CA ASN A 59 29.55 -10.83 3.74
C ASN A 59 30.35 -11.54 4.85
N THR A 60 31.02 -12.67 4.58
CA THR A 60 31.92 -13.29 5.57
C THR A 60 33.37 -13.47 5.11
N GLU A 61 33.70 -13.29 3.82
CA GLU A 61 35.03 -13.65 3.28
C GLU A 61 36.00 -12.47 3.04
N LYS A 62 36.06 -11.41 3.89
CA LYS A 62 37.14 -10.38 3.79
C LYS A 62 37.64 -9.85 5.13
N ARG A 63 37.87 -10.72 6.12
CA ARG A 63 38.57 -10.36 7.37
C ARG A 63 39.76 -11.26 7.73
N ASN A 64 40.13 -12.24 6.93
CA ASN A 64 41.25 -13.13 7.26
C ASN A 64 42.18 -13.39 6.07
N SER A 65 42.89 -12.35 5.65
CA SER A 65 44.13 -12.49 4.85
C SER A 65 45.14 -11.46 5.36
N ASN A 66 45.54 -11.63 6.62
CA ASN A 66 46.77 -11.09 7.17
C ASN A 66 47.14 -11.99 8.36
N GLY A 67 48.01 -12.96 8.09
CA GLY A 67 48.52 -13.96 9.02
C GLY A 67 49.40 -14.93 8.25
#